data_AF-A0A2A9KIP1-F1
#
_entry.id   AF-A0A2A9KIP1-F1
#
_cell.length_a   1.000
_cell.length_b   1.000
_cell.length_c   1.000
_cell.angle_alpha   90.00
_cell.angle_beta   90.00
_cell.angle_gamma   90.00
#
_symmetry.space_group_name_H-M   'P 1'
#
loop_
_entity.id
_entity.type
_entity.pdbx_description
1 polymer ?
#
loop_
_entity_poly.entity_id
_entity_poly.type
_entity_poly.pdbx_seq_one_letter_code
_entity_poly.pdbx_strand_id
1 'polypeptide(L)'
;MLAIKPYLRALTINPTREIDFDAYPFSVPAVRELEQIAFHPDVTFLVGVNGAGKSTLLEAMAIAWGFNAEGGNQNNGFSTVNAHSDLHTYLRTVKSYKRPKAGYFLRAESFFNVATNIEKLDAASGLGNLIGPRAC
;
A
#
# COMPACT_ATOMS: atom_id res chain seq x y z
N MET A 1 0.91 -11.25 28.26
CA MET A 1 0.74 -9.95 27.58
C MET A 1 0.27 -10.24 26.16
N LEU A 2 -0.98 -9.91 25.80
CA LEU A 2 -1.53 -10.22 24.47
C LEU A 2 -0.70 -9.54 23.38
N ALA A 3 -0.25 -10.30 22.38
CA ALA A 3 0.50 -9.77 21.26
C ALA A 3 -0.40 -8.88 20.40
N ILE A 4 0.01 -7.62 20.20
CA ILE A 4 -0.80 -6.56 19.56
C ILE A 4 -0.62 -6.55 18.02
N LYS A 5 0.09 -7.53 17.48
CA LYS A 5 0.37 -7.67 16.05
C LYS A 5 -0.52 -8.73 15.42
N PRO A 6 -0.96 -8.53 14.15
CA PRO A 6 -0.78 -7.33 13.34
C PRO A 6 -1.86 -6.27 13.61
N TYR A 7 -1.56 -5.00 13.29
CA TYR A 7 -2.60 -3.94 13.29
C TYR A 7 -3.63 -4.19 12.19
N LEU A 8 -3.19 -4.48 10.96
CA LEU A 8 -4.07 -4.94 9.89
C LEU A 8 -4.21 -6.46 10.03
N ARG A 9 -5.38 -6.94 10.46
CA ARG A 9 -5.63 -8.36 10.75
C ARG A 9 -6.14 -9.12 9.55
N ALA A 10 -7.06 -8.52 8.80
CA ALA A 10 -7.58 -9.14 7.60
C ALA A 10 -8.03 -8.11 6.56
N LEU A 11 -8.13 -8.57 5.32
CA LEU A 11 -8.80 -7.89 4.22
C LEU A 11 -9.92 -8.82 3.74
N THR A 12 -11.14 -8.30 3.60
CA THR A 12 -12.28 -9.06 3.07
C THR A 12 -12.96 -8.26 1.97
N ILE A 13 -13.71 -8.95 1.10
CA ILE A 13 -14.71 -8.28 0.25
C ILE A 13 -15.90 -7.84 1.13
N ASN A 14 -16.51 -6.71 0.79
CA ASN A 14 -17.74 -6.24 1.41
C ASN A 14 -18.94 -7.01 0.83
N PRO A 15 -19.60 -7.88 1.61
CA PRO A 15 -20.66 -8.74 1.10
C PRO A 15 -21.96 -8.01 0.76
N THR A 16 -22.09 -6.72 1.14
CA THR A 16 -23.33 -5.95 0.90
C THR A 16 -23.36 -5.27 -0.47
N ARG A 17 -22.31 -5.42 -1.29
CA ARG A 17 -22.25 -4.85 -2.63
C ARG A 17 -22.47 -5.94 -3.67
N GLU A 18 -23.25 -5.62 -4.67
CA GLU A 18 -23.40 -6.46 -5.86
C GLU A 18 -22.08 -6.45 -6.64
N ILE A 19 -21.66 -7.64 -7.11
CA ILE A 19 -20.38 -7.86 -7.78
C ILE A 19 -20.66 -8.58 -9.09
N ASP A 20 -20.22 -7.96 -10.19
CA ASP A 20 -20.15 -8.60 -11.50
C ASP A 20 -18.76 -9.23 -11.67
N PHE A 21 -18.68 -10.56 -11.60
CA PHE A 21 -17.44 -11.32 -11.71
C PHE A 21 -16.86 -11.41 -13.12
N ASP A 22 -17.60 -10.94 -14.13
CA ASP A 22 -17.14 -10.89 -15.52
C ASP A 22 -16.63 -9.50 -15.91
N ALA A 23 -16.92 -8.47 -15.09
CA ALA A 23 -16.40 -7.12 -15.25
C ALA A 23 -15.09 -6.90 -14.49
N TYR A 24 -14.24 -6.02 -15.02
CA TYR A 24 -13.08 -5.51 -14.28
C TYR A 24 -13.56 -4.67 -13.08
N PRO A 25 -12.94 -4.78 -11.88
CA PRO A 25 -11.74 -5.55 -11.55
C PRO A 25 -11.97 -6.99 -11.06
N PHE A 26 -13.22 -7.48 -11.01
CA PHE A 26 -13.55 -8.80 -10.44
C PHE A 26 -13.31 -9.97 -11.39
N SER A 27 -13.14 -9.71 -12.68
CA SER A 27 -12.66 -10.70 -13.65
C SER A 27 -11.18 -11.03 -13.51
N VAL A 28 -10.43 -10.26 -12.71
CA VAL A 28 -9.01 -10.54 -12.42
C VAL A 28 -8.89 -11.75 -11.49
N PRO A 29 -8.05 -12.76 -11.79
CA PRO A 29 -8.01 -14.01 -11.03
C PRO A 29 -7.80 -13.84 -9.51
N ALA A 30 -6.81 -13.04 -9.09
CA ALA A 30 -6.54 -12.81 -7.67
C ALA A 30 -7.65 -12.04 -6.94
N VAL A 31 -8.55 -11.37 -7.66
CA VAL A 31 -9.70 -10.65 -7.09
C VAL A 31 -10.93 -11.56 -7.07
N ARG A 32 -11.15 -12.33 -8.13
CA ARG A 32 -12.26 -13.28 -8.27
C ARG A 32 -12.27 -14.32 -7.16
N GLU A 33 -11.09 -14.80 -6.78
CA GLU A 33 -10.89 -15.82 -5.75
C GLU A 33 -10.71 -15.22 -4.34
N LEU A 34 -10.81 -13.89 -4.20
CA LEU A 34 -10.58 -13.22 -2.93
C LEU A 34 -11.80 -13.34 -2.00
N GLU A 35 -11.74 -14.25 -1.04
CA GLU A 35 -12.71 -14.26 0.07
C GLU A 35 -12.20 -13.42 1.25
N GLN A 36 -11.05 -13.83 1.78
CA GLN A 36 -10.38 -13.18 2.91
C GLN A 36 -8.87 -13.40 2.83
N ILE A 37 -8.11 -12.35 3.13
CA ILE A 37 -6.68 -12.46 3.44
C ILE A 37 -6.51 -12.22 4.94
N ALA A 38 -6.02 -13.22 5.66
CA ALA A 38 -5.54 -13.05 7.03
C ALA A 38 -4.06 -12.67 6.99
N PHE A 39 -3.71 -11.53 7.60
CA PHE A 39 -2.32 -11.08 7.61
C PHE A 39 -1.54 -11.73 8.74
N HIS A 40 -0.31 -12.13 8.41
CA HIS A 40 0.66 -12.55 9.40
C HIS A 40 1.09 -11.35 10.28
N PRO A 41 1.34 -11.53 11.59
CA PRO A 41 1.77 -10.47 12.50
C PRO A 41 3.03 -9.72 12.07
N ASP A 42 3.92 -10.38 11.33
CA ASP A 42 5.20 -9.84 10.89
C ASP A 42 5.25 -9.55 9.38
N VAL A 43 5.23 -10.57 8.52
CA VAL A 43 5.30 -10.39 7.05
C VAL A 43 4.32 -11.31 6.33
N THR A 44 3.57 -10.76 5.38
CA THR A 44 2.69 -11.53 4.48
C THR A 44 3.21 -11.41 3.05
N PHE A 45 3.42 -12.55 2.39
CA PHE A 45 3.86 -12.60 1.00
C PHE A 45 2.68 -12.94 0.08
N LEU A 46 2.50 -12.15 -0.98
CA LEU A 46 1.55 -12.46 -2.05
C LEU A 46 2.32 -13.00 -3.25
N VAL A 47 2.14 -14.28 -3.55
CA VAL A 47 2.88 -14.99 -4.62
C VAL A 47 1.89 -15.50 -5.67
N GLY A 48 2.30 -15.49 -6.94
CA GLY A 48 1.47 -15.94 -8.05
C GLY A 48 2.08 -15.56 -9.40
N VAL A 49 1.50 -16.05 -10.50
CA VAL A 49 2.00 -15.79 -11.86
C VAL A 49 1.93 -14.31 -12.25
N ASN A 50 2.76 -13.90 -13.20
CA ASN A 50 2.66 -12.56 -13.79
C ASN A 50 1.30 -12.41 -14.49
N GLY A 51 0.64 -11.26 -14.29
CA GLY A 51 -0.72 -11.05 -14.77
C GLY A 51 -1.85 -11.59 -13.87
N ALA A 52 -1.54 -12.29 -12.77
CA ALA A 52 -2.58 -12.81 -11.85
C ALA A 52 -3.39 -11.71 -11.13
N GLY A 53 -2.95 -10.44 -11.17
CA GLY A 53 -3.62 -9.33 -10.47
C GLY A 53 -3.03 -8.94 -9.12
N LYS A 54 -1.84 -9.45 -8.77
CA LYS A 54 -1.18 -9.16 -7.48
C LYS A 54 -1.00 -7.66 -7.22
N SER A 55 -0.53 -6.91 -8.23
CA SER A 55 -0.34 -5.46 -8.11
C SER A 55 -1.67 -4.73 -7.95
N THR A 56 -2.70 -5.11 -8.70
CA THR A 56 -4.06 -4.57 -8.59
C THR A 56 -4.62 -4.76 -7.17
N LEU A 57 -4.45 -5.96 -6.61
CA LEU A 57 -4.88 -6.25 -5.24
C LEU A 57 -4.09 -5.44 -4.20
N LEU A 58 -2.77 -5.34 -4.37
CA LEU A 58 -1.91 -4.60 -3.46
C LEU A 58 -2.23 -3.09 -3.46
N GLU A 59 -2.46 -2.50 -4.63
CA GLU A 59 -2.88 -1.10 -4.78
C GLU A 59 -4.24 -0.87 -4.11
N ALA A 60 -5.23 -1.71 -4.42
CA ALA A 60 -6.56 -1.58 -3.84
C ALA A 60 -6.54 -1.71 -2.31
N MET A 61 -5.70 -2.60 -1.78
CA MET A 61 -5.47 -2.77 -0.34
C MET A 61 -4.82 -1.53 0.28
N ALA A 62 -3.82 -0.93 -0.38
CA ALA A 62 -3.17 0.29 0.08
C ALA A 62 -4.16 1.45 0.17
N ILE A 63 -4.98 1.65 -0.88
CA ILE A 63 -6.01 2.69 -0.91
C ILE A 63 -7.08 2.43 0.17
N ALA A 64 -7.55 1.19 0.32
CA ALA A 64 -8.53 0.82 1.34
C ALA A 64 -8.00 1.00 2.78
N TRP A 65 -6.68 0.98 2.98
CA TRP A 65 -6.05 1.32 4.25
C TRP A 65 -5.93 2.85 4.45
N GLY A 66 -5.91 3.63 3.36
CA GLY A 66 -5.80 5.09 3.38
C GLY A 66 -4.44 5.61 2.94
N PHE A 67 -3.68 4.82 2.17
CA PHE A 67 -2.49 5.28 1.47
C PHE A 67 -2.85 5.84 0.08
N ASN A 68 -1.94 6.64 -0.48
CA ASN A 68 -1.99 7.01 -1.89
C ASN A 68 -1.57 5.82 -2.76
N ALA A 69 -2.23 5.62 -3.89
CA ALA A 69 -1.95 4.55 -4.84
C ALA A 69 -0.56 4.68 -5.54
N GLU A 70 -0.02 5.90 -5.61
CA GLU A 70 1.33 6.17 -6.13
C GLU A 70 2.44 5.80 -5.14
N GLY A 71 2.07 5.47 -3.90
CA GLY A 71 2.99 5.22 -2.79
C GLY A 71 3.16 6.42 -1.87
N GLY A 72 3.88 6.19 -0.77
CA GLY A 72 4.16 7.22 0.25
C GLY A 72 3.51 6.97 1.60
N ASN A 73 3.53 7.99 2.45
CA ASN A 73 2.91 7.97 3.78
C ASN A 73 1.40 8.30 3.72
N GLN A 74 0.71 8.19 4.85
CA GLN A 74 -0.73 8.53 4.97
C GLN A 74 -1.02 10.04 5.06
N ASN A 75 0.00 10.89 5.12
CA ASN A 75 -0.14 12.33 5.39
C ASN A 75 -0.23 13.17 4.10
N ASN A 76 0.02 12.58 2.94
CA ASN A 76 -0.06 13.28 1.67
C ASN A 76 -1.50 13.23 1.16
N GLY A 77 -2.12 14.40 0.98
CA GLY A 77 -3.52 14.53 0.54
C GLY A 77 -3.80 13.76 -0.75
N PHE A 78 -5.01 13.19 -0.83
CA PHE A 78 -5.51 12.46 -1.99
C PHE A 78 -5.55 13.36 -3.22
N SER A 79 -4.66 13.15 -4.18
CA SER A 79 -4.76 13.74 -5.51
C SER A 79 -4.17 12.82 -6.57
N THR A 80 -4.87 11.74 -6.89
CA THR A 80 -4.79 11.07 -8.19
C THR A 80 -6.16 10.49 -8.51
N VAL A 81 -7.01 11.36 -9.05
CA VAL A 81 -8.28 10.98 -9.67
C VAL A 81 -7.91 10.45 -11.06
N ASN A 82 -8.31 9.20 -11.37
CA ASN A 82 -8.49 8.62 -12.73
C ASN A 82 -7.63 7.41 -13.19
N ALA A 83 -6.70 6.83 -12.42
CA ALA A 83 -5.89 5.70 -12.94
C ALA A 83 -6.01 4.35 -12.19
N HIS A 84 -6.76 4.28 -11.09
CA HIS A 84 -6.81 3.07 -10.24
C HIS A 84 -8.16 2.39 -10.29
N SER A 85 -8.17 1.07 -10.06
CA SER A 85 -9.41 0.30 -10.00
C SER A 85 -10.30 0.72 -8.82
N ASP A 86 -11.61 0.65 -9.03
CA ASP A 86 -12.62 0.89 -7.98
C ASP A 86 -12.66 -0.23 -6.92
N LEU A 87 -11.81 -1.26 -7.05
CA LEU A 87 -11.75 -2.42 -6.15
C LEU A 87 -11.65 -2.01 -4.68
N HIS A 88 -10.89 -0.97 -4.37
CA HIS A 88 -10.71 -0.47 -3.01
C HIS A 88 -12.03 -0.14 -2.30
N THR A 89 -13.08 0.26 -3.04
CA THR A 89 -14.41 0.58 -2.49
C THR A 89 -15.20 -0.67 -2.08
N TYR A 90 -14.82 -1.83 -2.58
CA TYR A 90 -15.39 -3.14 -2.25
C TYR A 90 -14.58 -3.87 -1.18
N LEU A 91 -13.41 -3.36 -0.81
CA LEU A 91 -12.56 -3.98 0.20
C LEU A 91 -12.86 -3.42 1.59
N ARG A 92 -12.84 -4.31 2.58
CA ARG A 92 -12.95 -3.98 3.99
C ARG A 92 -11.70 -4.41 4.72
N THR A 93 -11.08 -3.47 5.42
CA THR A 93 -9.90 -3.73 6.26
C THR A 93 -10.30 -3.99 7.71
N VAL A 94 -9.95 -5.15 8.24
CA VAL A 94 -10.16 -5.53 9.64
C VAL A 94 -8.93 -5.12 10.43
N LYS A 95 -9.08 -4.18 11.37
CA LYS A 95 -7.99 -3.59 12.13
C LYS A 95 -8.03 -4.00 13.61
N SER A 96 -6.90 -3.91 14.28
CA SER A 96 -6.77 -4.01 15.73
C SER A 96 -6.95 -2.63 16.37
N TYR A 97 -7.02 -2.56 17.70
CA TYR A 97 -7.30 -1.31 18.43
C TYR A 97 -6.12 -0.33 18.47
N LYS A 98 -4.88 -0.84 18.47
CA LYS A 98 -3.67 -0.01 18.59
C LYS A 98 -3.17 0.44 17.22
N ARG A 99 -3.51 1.66 16.82
CA ARG A 99 -3.10 2.24 15.53
C ARG A 99 -1.58 2.51 15.50
N PRO A 100 -0.87 2.12 14.42
CA PRO A 100 0.53 2.47 14.23
C PRO A 100 0.66 3.99 14.02
N LYS A 101 1.76 4.56 14.52
CA LYS A 101 2.05 6.01 14.40
C LYS A 101 2.39 6.42 12.96
N ALA A 102 2.97 5.50 12.20
CA ALA A 102 3.38 5.71 10.82
C ALA A 102 3.19 4.43 10.01
N GLY A 103 3.06 4.59 8.71
CA GLY A 103 3.06 3.52 7.73
C GLY A 103 3.49 4.06 6.38
N TYR A 104 3.88 3.18 5.47
CA TYR A 104 4.34 3.54 4.14
C TYR A 104 3.90 2.49 3.13
N PHE A 105 3.42 2.93 1.97
CA PHE A 105 3.18 2.06 0.81
C PHE A 105 4.35 2.21 -0.17
N LEU A 106 5.19 1.17 -0.24
CA LEU A 106 6.37 1.13 -1.11
C LEU A 106 5.98 0.55 -2.47
N ARG A 107 6.24 1.31 -3.53
CA ARG A 107 6.08 0.88 -4.92
C ARG A 107 7.45 0.85 -5.59
N ALA A 108 7.82 -0.28 -6.18
CA ALA A 108 9.13 -0.43 -6.82
C ALA A 108 9.29 0.48 -8.05
N GLU A 109 8.21 0.69 -8.80
CA GLU A 109 8.16 1.58 -9.96
C GLU A 109 8.37 3.06 -9.57
N SER A 110 7.89 3.45 -8.38
CA SER A 110 8.06 4.79 -7.81
C SER A 110 9.34 4.95 -6.98
N PHE A 111 10.18 3.92 -6.86
CA PHE A 111 11.39 3.98 -6.03
C PHE A 111 12.35 5.08 -6.48
N PHE A 112 12.39 5.37 -7.79
CA PHE A 112 13.14 6.50 -8.35
C PHE A 112 12.65 7.86 -7.83
N ASN A 113 11.35 8.04 -7.61
CA ASN A 113 10.80 9.28 -7.07
C ASN A 113 11.21 9.52 -5.61
N VAL A 114 11.33 8.45 -4.81
CA VAL A 114 11.76 8.55 -3.40
C VAL A 114 13.23 8.94 -3.32
N ALA A 115 14.10 8.30 -4.09
CA ALA A 115 15.51 8.67 -4.17
C ALA A 115 15.68 10.13 -4.61
N THR A 116 14.96 10.55 -5.66
CA THR A 116 14.97 11.94 -6.15
C THR A 116 14.45 12.93 -5.11
N ASN A 117 13.44 12.55 -4.30
CA ASN A 117 12.89 13.43 -3.26
C ASN A 117 13.83 13.54 -2.05
N ILE A 118 14.55 12.47 -1.68
CA ILE A 118 15.61 12.53 -0.66
C ILE A 118 16.73 13.45 -1.15
N GLU A 119 17.19 13.31 -2.39
CA GLU A 119 18.20 14.20 -2.98
C GLU A 119 17.73 15.66 -3.02
N LYS A 120 16.46 15.92 -3.36
CA LYS A 120 15.89 17.28 -3.37
C LYS A 120 15.72 17.86 -1.97
N LEU A 121 15.32 17.06 -0.99
CA LEU A 121 15.22 17.49 0.40
C LEU A 121 16.61 17.78 0.96
N ASP A 122 17.60 16.93 0.67
CA ASP A 122 19.01 17.14 1.03
C ASP A 122 19.58 18.40 0.36
N ALA A 123 19.20 18.68 -0.89
CA ALA A 123 19.59 19.91 -1.59
C ALA A 123 18.86 21.17 -1.08
N ALA A 124 17.61 21.05 -0.62
CA ALA A 124 16.81 22.14 -0.07
C ALA A 124 17.14 22.45 1.40
N SER A 125 17.57 21.45 2.17
CA SER A 125 18.23 21.65 3.45
C SER A 125 19.68 22.05 3.18
N GLY A 126 19.97 23.36 3.15
CA GLY A 126 21.32 23.90 3.01
C GLY A 126 22.27 23.53 4.17
N LEU A 127 22.57 22.24 4.31
CA LEU A 127 23.50 21.63 5.27
C LEU A 127 24.59 20.83 4.54
N GLY A 128 24.84 21.16 3.28
CA GLY A 128 25.88 20.58 2.43
C GLY A 128 27.31 20.94 2.83
N ASN A 129 27.64 21.08 4.12
CA ASN A 129 29.00 21.41 4.54
C ASN A 129 29.43 20.93 5.92
N LEU A 130 29.02 19.72 6.38
CA LEU A 130 29.60 19.17 7.62
C LEU A 130 29.98 17.68 7.61
N ILE A 131 29.83 16.94 6.50
CA ILE A 131 30.21 15.52 6.48
C ILE A 131 31.00 15.17 5.20
N GLY A 132 32.14 15.83 5.03
CA GLY A 132 33.23 15.34 4.19
C GLY A 132 34.40 14.94 5.08
N PRO A 133 35.13 13.84 4.79
CA PRO A 133 36.32 13.50 5.56
C PRO A 133 37.33 14.65 5.43
N ARG A 134 37.77 15.20 6.56
CA ARG A 134 38.87 16.16 6.57
C ARG A 134 40.10 15.44 6.01
N ALA A 135 40.51 15.83 4.80
CA ALA A 135 41.82 15.50 4.29
C ALA A 135 42.87 15.98 5.31
N CYS A 136 43.80 15.09 5.66
CA CYS A 136 45.04 15.45 6.34
C CYS A 136 45.90 16.34 5.46
#